data_AF-M4BU75-F1
#
_entry.id   AF-M4BU75-F1
#
_cell.length_a   1.000
_cell.length_b   1.000
_cell.length_c   1.000
_cell.angle_alpha   90.00
_cell.angle_beta   90.00
_cell.angle_gamma   90.00
#
_symmetry.space_group_name_H-M   'P 1'
#
loop_
_entity.id
_entity.type
_entity.pdbx_description
1 polymer ?
#
loop_
_entity_poly.entity_id
_entity_poly.type
_entity_poly.pdbx_seq_one_letter_code
_entity_poly.pdbx_strand_id
1 'polypeptide(L)'
;MVLPGNHEAECHSPRCMVSREKRMALGNYAAYNTRFKMPSEESGGALNMWHSFDHGPIHFTSLSTETDYPNAPTNQFARNKQYGGFGDQLRWIEADLKKANKNRDKVPWIFVGMHRPIYTVFESKSDVPIGQTLAVQAAFEELLLRYKVDVVLTGHYHYYERQLPTAKNKAVMDGVSAKYTVYDNPKAPVHIITGGAGQSEGMSVPPTHNASWNAVNDYKHYGYTILHANRTTLLWKYVSSADHSILDQFAMLKTDEESSE
;
A
#
# COMPACT_ATOMS: atom_id res chain seq x y z
N MET A 1 -13.56 2.89 -0.01
CA MET A 1 -12.90 2.49 1.26
C MET A 1 -11.69 3.40 1.44
N VAL A 2 -11.40 3.81 2.66
CA VAL A 2 -10.29 4.73 2.98
C VAL A 2 -9.33 4.06 3.95
N LEU A 3 -8.07 4.51 3.97
CA LEU A 3 -7.07 4.07 4.95
C LEU A 3 -6.32 5.31 5.48
N PRO A 4 -5.77 5.28 6.70
CA PRO A 4 -5.11 6.45 7.27
C PRO A 4 -3.72 6.65 6.65
N GLY A 5 -3.41 7.90 6.31
CA GLY A 5 -2.08 8.37 5.99
C GLY A 5 -1.59 9.44 6.96
N ASN A 6 -0.45 10.04 6.64
CA ASN A 6 0.18 11.01 7.53
C ASN A 6 -0.64 12.30 7.65
N HIS A 7 -1.36 12.70 6.60
CA HIS A 7 -2.21 13.90 6.60
C HIS A 7 -3.47 13.78 7.47
N GLU A 8 -3.87 12.57 7.86
CA GLU A 8 -4.96 12.35 8.82
C GLU A 8 -4.51 12.60 10.28
N ALA A 9 -3.20 12.68 10.49
CA ALA A 9 -2.56 12.96 11.77
C ALA A 9 -1.80 14.28 11.78
N GLU A 10 -1.33 14.79 10.65
CA GLU A 10 -0.40 15.91 10.58
C GLU A 10 -1.03 17.18 10.02
N CYS A 11 -0.68 18.32 10.59
CA CYS A 11 -1.08 19.64 10.08
C CYS A 11 -0.18 20.07 8.94
N HIS A 12 -0.57 19.81 7.70
CA HIS A 12 0.19 20.27 6.52
C HIS A 12 -0.24 21.64 5.97
N SER A 13 -1.41 22.17 6.36
CA SER A 13 -1.80 23.52 5.95
C SER A 13 -1.27 24.61 6.89
N PRO A 14 -0.82 25.77 6.38
CA PRO A 14 -0.39 26.90 7.21
C PRO A 14 -1.44 27.30 8.27
N ARG A 15 -2.73 27.26 7.89
CA ARG A 15 -3.85 27.55 8.80
C ARG A 15 -3.97 26.56 9.95
N CYS A 16 -3.62 25.28 9.75
CA CYS A 16 -3.59 24.26 10.79
C CYS A 16 -2.37 24.47 11.69
N MET A 17 -1.20 24.74 11.10
CA MET A 17 0.05 24.91 11.84
C MET A 17 0.03 26.11 12.80
N VAL A 18 -0.58 27.24 12.41
CA VAL A 18 -0.62 28.46 13.25
C VAL A 18 -1.70 28.44 14.33
N SER A 19 -2.69 27.56 14.24
CA SER A 19 -3.78 27.45 15.22
C SER A 19 -3.55 26.25 16.15
N ARG A 20 -3.25 26.52 17.42
CA ARG A 20 -3.09 25.47 18.44
C ARG A 20 -4.32 24.57 18.53
N GLU A 21 -5.52 25.16 18.50
CA GLU A 21 -6.79 24.44 18.55
C GLU A 21 -6.93 23.48 17.37
N LYS A 22 -6.77 23.97 16.12
CA LYS A 22 -6.86 23.14 14.91
C LYS A 22 -5.80 22.05 14.90
N ARG A 23 -4.58 22.37 15.32
CA ARG A 23 -3.51 21.35 15.44
C ARG A 23 -3.82 20.28 16.45
N MET A 24 -4.48 20.62 17.56
CA MET A 24 -4.89 19.61 18.53
C MET A 24 -6.03 18.75 18.01
N ALA A 25 -7.01 19.35 17.32
CA ALA A 25 -8.21 18.68 16.83
C ALA A 25 -8.00 17.83 15.56
N LEU A 26 -7.10 18.24 14.68
CA LEU A 26 -6.77 17.55 13.44
C LEU A 26 -5.54 16.65 13.57
N GLY A 27 -4.84 16.75 14.71
CA GLY A 27 -3.55 16.12 14.93
C GLY A 27 -3.59 14.79 15.69
N ASN A 28 -4.62 13.97 15.50
CA ASN A 28 -4.85 12.73 16.26
C ASN A 28 -5.84 11.75 15.61
N TYR A 29 -6.05 11.83 14.30
CA TYR A 29 -7.05 11.03 13.56
C TYR A 29 -8.52 11.25 13.97
N ALA A 30 -8.86 12.18 14.87
CA ALA A 30 -10.24 12.38 15.29
C ALA A 30 -11.15 12.76 14.10
N ALA A 31 -10.69 13.67 13.24
CA ALA A 31 -11.44 14.04 12.04
C ALA A 31 -11.64 12.86 11.08
N TYR A 32 -10.60 12.06 10.86
CA TYR A 32 -10.64 10.86 10.04
C TYR A 32 -11.60 9.79 10.60
N ASN A 33 -11.45 9.46 11.90
CA ASN A 33 -12.28 8.49 12.58
C ASN A 33 -13.75 8.93 12.75
N THR A 34 -14.03 10.23 12.74
CA THR A 34 -15.41 10.76 12.83
C THR A 34 -16.12 10.79 11.47
N ARG A 35 -15.40 11.13 10.39
CA ARG A 35 -16.00 11.43 9.08
C ARG A 35 -16.20 10.19 8.22
N PHE A 36 -15.37 9.18 8.39
CA PHE A 36 -15.45 7.93 7.63
C PHE A 36 -16.03 6.80 8.48
N LYS A 37 -16.54 5.77 7.81
CA LYS A 37 -17.05 4.55 8.43
C LYS A 37 -16.54 3.35 7.66
N MET A 38 -15.53 2.69 8.20
CA MET A 38 -14.95 1.46 7.66
C MET A 38 -15.46 0.25 8.46
N PRO A 39 -15.46 -0.97 7.88
CA PRO A 39 -16.04 -2.17 8.49
C PRO A 39 -15.12 -2.80 9.54
N SER A 40 -14.57 -2.00 10.44
CA SER A 40 -13.64 -2.48 11.46
C SER A 40 -14.32 -3.32 12.53
N GLU A 41 -15.59 -3.05 12.87
CA GLU A 41 -16.33 -3.90 13.80
C GLU A 41 -16.51 -5.30 13.22
N GLU A 42 -16.88 -5.40 11.94
CA GLU A 42 -17.10 -6.65 11.22
C GLU A 42 -15.81 -7.43 10.99
N SER A 43 -14.68 -6.74 10.79
CA SER A 43 -13.37 -7.37 10.61
C SER A 43 -12.58 -7.54 11.93
N GLY A 44 -13.13 -7.12 13.07
CA GLY A 44 -12.42 -7.10 14.36
C GLY A 44 -11.22 -6.14 14.43
N GLY A 45 -11.18 -5.13 13.55
CA GLY A 45 -10.17 -4.08 13.50
C GLY A 45 -10.41 -2.97 14.52
N ALA A 46 -9.83 -1.79 14.29
CA ALA A 46 -9.94 -0.65 15.20
C ALA A 46 -10.30 0.65 14.47
N LEU A 47 -11.48 1.22 14.78
CA LEU A 47 -11.99 2.47 14.21
C LEU A 47 -11.86 2.48 12.68
N ASN A 48 -11.31 3.52 12.06
CA ASN A 48 -10.97 3.48 10.64
C ASN A 48 -9.47 3.15 10.41
N MET A 49 -8.72 2.82 11.47
CA MET A 49 -7.26 2.69 11.41
C MET A 49 -6.79 1.44 10.69
N TRP A 50 -7.46 0.31 10.92
CA TRP A 50 -7.26 -0.93 10.19
C TRP A 50 -8.54 -1.76 10.18
N HIS A 51 -8.81 -2.40 9.04
CA HIS A 51 -10.02 -3.17 8.78
C HIS A 51 -9.83 -4.04 7.54
N SER A 52 -10.72 -5.00 7.30
CA SER A 52 -10.73 -5.80 6.08
C SER A 52 -12.13 -6.01 5.53
N PHE A 53 -12.22 -6.35 4.25
CA PHE A 53 -13.48 -6.68 3.58
C PHE A 53 -13.24 -7.52 2.33
N ASP A 54 -14.23 -8.31 1.96
CA ASP A 54 -14.24 -9.06 0.71
C ASP A 54 -15.07 -8.29 -0.34
N HIS A 55 -14.56 -8.20 -1.57
CA HIS A 55 -15.31 -7.69 -2.70
C HIS A 55 -15.05 -8.55 -3.94
N GLY A 56 -16.07 -9.33 -4.34
CA GLY A 56 -15.93 -10.30 -5.42
C GLY A 56 -14.84 -11.34 -5.10
N PRO A 57 -13.86 -11.57 -5.99
CA PRO A 57 -12.79 -12.56 -5.80
C PRO A 57 -11.59 -12.02 -5.00
N ILE A 58 -11.71 -10.86 -4.34
CA ILE A 58 -10.60 -10.17 -3.68
C ILE A 58 -10.91 -9.97 -2.19
N HIS A 59 -9.96 -10.34 -1.34
CA HIS A 59 -9.89 -9.92 0.04
C HIS A 59 -9.00 -8.68 0.17
N PHE A 60 -9.50 -7.62 0.78
CA PHE A 60 -8.76 -6.40 1.04
C PHE A 60 -8.49 -6.24 2.54
N THR A 61 -7.23 -6.13 2.90
CA THR A 61 -6.79 -5.73 4.24
C THR A 61 -6.26 -4.30 4.16
N SER A 62 -6.75 -3.42 5.02
CA SER A 62 -6.29 -2.03 5.17
C SER A 62 -5.57 -1.89 6.51
N LEU A 63 -4.35 -1.35 6.50
CA LEU A 63 -3.55 -1.11 7.70
C LEU A 63 -3.01 0.32 7.78
N SER A 64 -2.55 0.71 8.97
CA SER A 64 -1.91 1.99 9.25
C SER A 64 -0.39 1.85 9.27
N THR A 65 0.27 2.64 8.42
CA THR A 65 1.72 2.87 8.42
C THR A 65 2.14 4.07 9.25
N GLU A 66 1.23 4.59 10.07
CA GLU A 66 1.49 5.79 10.85
C GLU A 66 1.64 5.50 12.34
N THR A 67 1.23 4.31 12.79
CA THR A 67 1.22 3.97 14.22
C THR A 67 1.05 2.46 14.50
N ASP A 68 1.22 2.08 15.77
CA ASP A 68 0.95 0.75 16.34
C ASP A 68 1.80 -0.38 15.72
N TYR A 69 3.04 -0.06 15.36
CA TYR A 69 4.11 -1.01 15.05
C TYR A 69 5.50 -0.45 15.48
N PRO A 70 6.53 -1.30 15.65
CA PRO A 70 7.87 -0.83 16.05
C PRO A 70 8.46 0.17 15.06
N ASN A 71 9.03 1.27 15.57
CA ASN A 71 9.63 2.35 14.77
C ASN A 71 8.65 3.07 13.82
N ALA A 72 7.35 3.06 14.14
CA ALA A 72 6.38 3.91 13.46
C ALA A 72 6.78 5.40 13.51
N PRO A 73 6.42 6.20 12.48
CA PRO A 73 6.77 7.61 12.42
C PRO A 73 6.20 8.39 13.61
N THR A 74 6.86 9.50 13.92
CA THR A 74 6.39 10.46 14.94
C THR A 74 5.95 11.76 14.27
N ASN A 75 5.05 12.53 14.90
CA ASN A 75 4.61 13.81 14.33
C ASN A 75 5.78 14.76 14.14
N GLN A 76 6.07 15.14 12.90
CA GLN A 76 7.08 16.15 12.59
C GLN A 76 6.75 17.54 13.20
N PHE A 77 5.46 17.83 13.39
CA PHE A 77 4.90 19.14 13.78
C PHE A 77 4.32 19.19 15.21
N ALA A 78 4.36 18.10 15.97
CA ALA A 78 3.97 18.11 17.39
C ALA A 78 4.99 17.34 18.24
N ARG A 79 5.84 18.09 18.94
CA ARG A 79 6.68 17.54 20.00
C ARG A 79 5.78 16.92 21.08
N ASN A 80 6.11 15.69 21.49
CA ASN A 80 5.50 14.97 22.61
C ASN A 80 4.06 14.45 22.40
N LYS A 81 3.60 14.26 21.16
CA LYS A 81 2.39 13.46 20.88
C LYS A 81 2.79 12.14 20.23
N GLN A 82 2.53 11.04 20.94
CA GLN A 82 2.57 9.71 20.34
C GLN A 82 1.24 9.49 19.59
N TYR A 83 1.32 9.25 18.29
CA TYR A 83 0.20 8.67 17.55
C TYR A 83 0.08 7.21 17.92
N GLY A 84 -1.14 6.71 18.12
CA GLY A 84 -1.40 5.29 18.36
C GLY A 84 -2.20 4.99 19.59
N GLY A 85 -2.02 3.76 20.08
CA GLY A 85 -2.81 3.20 21.16
C GLY A 85 -4.19 2.76 20.69
N PHE A 86 -4.36 2.49 19.39
CA PHE A 86 -5.62 1.97 18.86
C PHE A 86 -5.74 0.45 19.04
N GLY A 87 -4.63 -0.23 19.33
CA GLY A 87 -4.58 -1.65 19.65
C GLY A 87 -3.36 -2.34 19.08
N ASP A 88 -3.42 -3.67 19.05
CA ASP A 88 -2.36 -4.52 18.52
C ASP A 88 -2.61 -4.84 17.04
N GLN A 89 -2.18 -3.90 16.19
CA GLN A 89 -2.38 -3.99 14.75
C GLN A 89 -1.67 -5.21 14.14
N LEU A 90 -0.43 -5.49 14.54
CA LEU A 90 0.35 -6.61 13.96
C LEU A 90 -0.33 -7.95 14.20
N ARG A 91 -0.83 -8.18 15.42
CA ARG A 91 -1.60 -9.39 15.74
C ARG A 91 -2.91 -9.46 14.95
N TRP A 92 -3.59 -8.33 14.77
CA TRP A 92 -4.81 -8.28 13.98
C TRP A 92 -4.57 -8.60 12.51
N ILE A 93 -3.57 -7.97 11.86
CA ILE A 93 -3.21 -8.21 10.45
C ILE A 93 -2.83 -9.68 10.25
N GLU A 94 -2.02 -10.25 11.14
CA GLU A 94 -1.65 -11.67 11.03
C GLU A 94 -2.88 -12.58 11.08
N ALA A 95 -3.83 -12.32 11.98
CA ALA A 95 -5.06 -13.10 12.09
C ALA A 95 -5.94 -12.97 10.83
N ASP A 96 -6.08 -11.75 10.30
CA ASP A 96 -6.85 -11.44 9.10
C ASP A 96 -6.26 -12.11 7.86
N LEU A 97 -4.96 -11.90 7.59
CA LEU A 97 -4.26 -12.50 6.45
C LEU A 97 -4.25 -14.03 6.54
N LYS A 98 -4.12 -14.61 7.74
CA LYS A 98 -4.21 -16.05 7.95
C LYS A 98 -5.60 -16.59 7.58
N LYS A 99 -6.67 -15.86 7.91
CA LYS A 99 -8.05 -16.22 7.56
C LYS A 99 -8.27 -16.11 6.05
N ALA A 100 -7.85 -15.01 5.45
CA ALA A 100 -7.96 -14.78 4.01
C ALA A 100 -7.17 -15.83 3.20
N ASN A 101 -5.94 -16.14 3.61
CA ASN A 101 -5.10 -17.14 2.96
C ASN A 101 -5.71 -18.56 3.01
N LYS A 102 -6.47 -18.89 4.06
CA LYS A 102 -7.23 -20.14 4.16
C LYS A 102 -8.50 -20.16 3.30
N ASN A 103 -8.99 -19.00 2.86
CA ASN A 103 -10.25 -18.81 2.12
C ASN A 103 -10.01 -18.44 0.64
N ARG A 104 -8.82 -18.77 0.10
CA ARG A 104 -8.44 -18.44 -1.29
C ARG A 104 -9.29 -19.16 -2.35
N ASP A 105 -10.01 -20.21 -1.97
CA ASP A 105 -11.04 -20.82 -2.80
C ASP A 105 -12.20 -19.85 -3.11
N LYS A 106 -12.46 -18.86 -2.26
CA LYS A 106 -13.48 -17.82 -2.47
C LYS A 106 -12.90 -16.48 -2.89
N VAL A 107 -11.82 -16.08 -2.23
CA VAL A 107 -11.10 -14.82 -2.45
C VAL A 107 -9.66 -15.13 -2.88
N PRO A 108 -9.45 -15.60 -4.11
CA PRO A 108 -8.12 -16.03 -4.55
C PRO A 108 -7.10 -14.91 -4.42
N TRP A 109 -7.48 -13.65 -4.64
CA TRP A 109 -6.60 -12.49 -4.54
C TRP A 109 -6.64 -11.86 -3.15
N ILE A 110 -5.47 -11.64 -2.56
CA ILE A 110 -5.30 -10.93 -1.29
C ILE A 110 -4.54 -9.64 -1.54
N PHE A 111 -5.19 -8.52 -1.22
CA PHE A 111 -4.64 -7.18 -1.33
C PHE A 111 -4.38 -6.60 0.05
N VAL A 112 -3.25 -5.94 0.21
CA VAL A 112 -2.96 -5.12 1.39
C VAL A 112 -2.80 -3.67 0.98
N GLY A 113 -3.65 -2.80 1.51
CA GLY A 113 -3.56 -1.35 1.37
C GLY A 113 -2.87 -0.73 2.58
N MET A 114 -1.93 0.18 2.33
CA MET A 114 -1.28 0.99 3.35
C MET A 114 -0.88 2.36 2.78
N HIS A 115 -0.58 3.36 3.61
CA HIS A 115 -0.26 4.68 3.08
C HIS A 115 1.21 4.75 2.60
N ARG A 116 2.16 4.52 3.51
CA ARG A 116 3.60 4.53 3.22
C ARG A 116 4.04 3.21 2.61
N PRO A 117 4.91 3.22 1.58
CA PRO A 117 5.31 1.98 0.96
C PRO A 117 6.38 1.21 1.74
N ILE A 118 6.44 -0.10 1.49
CA ILE A 118 7.55 -0.99 1.88
C ILE A 118 8.76 -0.76 0.97
N TYR A 119 8.50 -0.52 -0.31
CA TYR A 119 9.50 -0.35 -1.36
C TYR A 119 9.13 0.85 -2.21
N THR A 120 10.12 1.66 -2.56
CA THR A 120 9.99 2.82 -3.43
C THR A 120 11.37 3.19 -3.94
N VAL A 121 11.51 3.49 -5.23
CA VAL A 121 12.82 3.90 -5.74
C VAL A 121 13.29 5.15 -5.00
N PHE A 122 12.36 6.06 -4.69
CA PHE A 122 12.64 7.34 -4.05
C PHE A 122 13.39 7.23 -2.70
N GLU A 123 13.08 6.23 -1.90
CA GLU A 123 13.63 6.00 -0.55
C GLU A 123 14.33 4.63 -0.49
N SER A 124 15.22 4.38 -1.45
CA SER A 124 16.04 3.17 -1.49
C SER A 124 17.51 3.48 -1.76
N LYS A 125 18.39 2.54 -1.41
CA LYS A 125 19.81 2.57 -1.78
C LYS A 125 20.28 1.15 -2.05
N SER A 126 20.79 0.92 -3.26
CA SER A 126 21.28 -0.40 -3.69
C SER A 126 20.24 -1.51 -3.43
N ASP A 127 19.02 -1.27 -3.91
CA ASP A 127 17.83 -2.13 -3.77
C ASP A 127 17.26 -2.28 -2.34
N VAL A 128 17.90 -1.69 -1.33
CA VAL A 128 17.47 -1.78 0.07
C VAL A 128 16.68 -0.53 0.47
N PRO A 129 15.47 -0.67 1.03
CA PRO A 129 14.73 0.43 1.65
C PRO A 129 15.54 1.13 2.74
N ILE A 130 15.39 2.45 2.87
CA ILE A 130 16.02 3.25 3.92
C ILE A 130 14.96 4.09 4.65
N GLY A 131 15.33 4.77 5.73
CA GLY A 131 14.41 5.71 6.38
C GLY A 131 13.10 5.09 6.84
N GLN A 132 11.96 5.66 6.42
CA GLN A 132 10.63 5.23 6.85
C GLN A 132 10.21 3.91 6.19
N THR A 133 10.52 3.74 4.90
CA THR A 133 10.23 2.49 4.17
C THR A 133 10.94 1.29 4.78
N LEU A 134 12.16 1.46 5.31
CA LEU A 134 12.84 0.40 6.06
C LEU A 134 12.08 -0.01 7.34
N ALA A 135 11.52 0.96 8.07
CA ALA A 135 10.73 0.67 9.27
C ALA A 135 9.42 -0.07 8.92
N VAL A 136 8.74 0.35 7.85
CA VAL A 136 7.54 -0.32 7.34
C VAL A 136 7.87 -1.74 6.85
N GLN A 137 8.96 -1.90 6.10
CA GLN A 137 9.44 -3.19 5.64
C GLN A 137 9.69 -4.14 6.81
N ALA A 138 10.47 -3.70 7.81
CA ALA A 138 10.80 -4.50 8.97
C ALA A 138 9.57 -4.96 9.77
N ALA A 139 8.50 -4.16 9.78
CA ALA A 139 7.28 -4.47 10.50
C ALA A 139 6.35 -5.44 9.75
N PHE A 140 6.21 -5.30 8.43
CA PHE A 140 5.12 -5.96 7.70
C PHE A 140 5.58 -7.00 6.68
N GLU A 141 6.76 -6.86 6.07
CA GLU A 141 7.14 -7.67 4.91
C GLU A 141 7.05 -9.17 5.18
N GLU A 142 7.57 -9.63 6.33
CA GLU A 142 7.56 -11.05 6.66
C GLU A 142 6.13 -11.61 6.76
N LEU A 143 5.18 -10.85 7.30
CA LEU A 143 3.78 -11.25 7.37
C LEU A 143 3.16 -11.35 5.98
N LEU A 144 3.42 -10.37 5.11
CA LEU A 144 2.88 -10.34 3.74
C LEU A 144 3.40 -11.53 2.92
N LEU A 145 4.69 -11.85 3.04
CA LEU A 145 5.30 -13.02 2.40
C LEU A 145 4.73 -14.33 2.96
N ARG A 146 4.62 -14.45 4.30
CA ARG A 146 4.10 -15.65 4.98
C ARG A 146 2.68 -16.01 4.52
N TYR A 147 1.83 -15.01 4.31
CA TYR A 147 0.44 -15.21 3.88
C TYR A 147 0.21 -14.99 2.39
N LYS A 148 1.31 -14.95 1.60
CA LYS A 148 1.32 -14.93 0.14
C LYS A 148 0.52 -13.77 -0.47
N VAL A 149 0.55 -12.59 0.15
CA VAL A 149 -0.18 -11.41 -0.35
C VAL A 149 0.15 -11.19 -1.83
N ASP A 150 -0.87 -10.95 -2.65
CA ASP A 150 -0.70 -10.83 -4.10
C ASP A 150 -0.28 -9.41 -4.49
N VAL A 151 -0.94 -8.41 -3.91
CA VAL A 151 -0.74 -7.00 -4.25
C VAL A 151 -0.65 -6.14 -2.99
N VAL A 152 0.33 -5.25 -2.95
CA VAL A 152 0.46 -4.22 -1.91
C VAL A 152 0.23 -2.85 -2.55
N LEU A 153 -0.81 -2.16 -2.12
CA LEU A 153 -1.21 -0.85 -2.64
C LEU A 153 -0.86 0.26 -1.68
N THR A 154 -0.19 1.27 -2.22
CA THR A 154 0.40 2.35 -1.43
C THR A 154 0.21 3.71 -2.08
N GLY A 155 0.38 4.76 -1.28
CA GLY A 155 0.39 6.14 -1.74
C GLY A 155 1.62 6.84 -1.19
N HIS A 156 1.41 7.91 -0.42
CA HIS A 156 2.42 8.74 0.24
C HIS A 156 3.34 9.50 -0.71
N TYR A 157 4.06 8.82 -1.60
CA TYR A 157 4.82 9.50 -2.64
C TYR A 157 3.93 9.85 -3.83
N HIS A 158 4.02 11.09 -4.30
CA HIS A 158 3.11 11.65 -5.30
C HIS A 158 3.59 11.33 -6.71
N TYR A 159 3.61 10.05 -7.04
CA TYR A 159 3.87 9.52 -8.37
C TYR A 159 3.30 8.11 -8.51
N TYR A 160 3.39 7.52 -9.69
CA TYR A 160 3.07 6.11 -9.92
C TYR A 160 4.34 5.28 -9.97
N GLU A 161 4.35 4.15 -9.27
CA GLU A 161 5.40 3.14 -9.36
C GLU A 161 4.79 1.75 -9.34
N ARG A 162 5.25 0.88 -10.22
CA ARG A 162 4.99 -0.54 -10.17
C ARG A 162 6.30 -1.29 -10.10
N GLN A 163 6.35 -2.22 -9.16
CA GLN A 163 7.50 -3.08 -8.95
C GLN A 163 7.23 -4.46 -9.54
N LEU A 164 8.30 -5.18 -9.84
CA LEU A 164 8.25 -6.62 -10.06
C LEU A 164 7.79 -7.32 -8.77
N PRO A 165 7.31 -8.58 -8.82
CA PRO A 165 7.17 -9.40 -7.62
C PRO A 165 8.46 -9.32 -6.79
N THR A 166 8.39 -8.83 -5.55
CA THR A 166 9.58 -8.47 -4.78
C THR A 166 9.54 -9.07 -3.40
N ALA A 167 10.66 -9.68 -2.99
CA ALA A 167 10.84 -10.22 -1.66
C ALA A 167 12.28 -10.01 -1.21
N LYS A 168 12.47 -9.56 0.02
CA LYS A 168 13.76 -9.39 0.69
C LYS A 168 14.75 -8.61 -0.18
N ASN A 169 14.28 -7.46 -0.69
CA ASN A 169 15.04 -6.51 -1.52
C ASN A 169 15.42 -7.03 -2.91
N LYS A 170 14.79 -8.10 -3.39
CA LYS A 170 15.10 -8.70 -4.70
C LYS A 170 13.83 -8.97 -5.50
N ALA A 171 13.93 -8.74 -6.80
CA ALA A 171 12.92 -9.18 -7.74
C ALA A 171 12.88 -10.72 -7.80
N VAL A 172 11.68 -11.28 -7.77
CA VAL A 172 11.37 -12.70 -7.94
C VAL A 172 10.79 -12.87 -9.34
N MET A 173 11.60 -13.45 -10.24
CA MET A 173 11.32 -13.45 -11.68
C MET A 173 10.48 -14.64 -12.15
N ASP A 174 10.19 -15.60 -11.29
CA ASP A 174 9.32 -16.74 -11.59
C ASP A 174 7.96 -16.26 -12.09
N GLY A 175 7.60 -16.68 -13.31
CA GLY A 175 6.34 -16.29 -13.95
C GLY A 175 6.30 -14.87 -14.51
N VAL A 176 7.40 -14.12 -14.47
CA VAL A 176 7.45 -12.75 -14.99
C VAL A 176 7.80 -12.76 -16.48
N SER A 177 6.94 -12.16 -17.31
CA SER A 177 7.21 -12.04 -18.75
C SER A 177 8.37 -11.10 -19.05
N ALA A 178 9.05 -11.29 -20.18
CA ALA A 178 10.21 -10.48 -20.58
C ALA A 178 9.92 -8.97 -20.70
N LYS A 179 8.65 -8.58 -20.90
CA LYS A 179 8.22 -7.18 -20.98
C LYS A 179 7.68 -6.63 -19.66
N TYR A 180 7.66 -7.44 -18.60
CA TYR A 180 7.11 -7.09 -17.29
C TYR A 180 5.63 -6.67 -17.32
N THR A 181 4.86 -7.19 -18.28
CA THR A 181 3.43 -6.88 -18.46
C THR A 181 2.51 -8.05 -18.12
N VAL A 182 3.07 -9.23 -17.84
CA VAL A 182 2.32 -10.41 -17.40
C VAL A 182 3.10 -11.09 -16.29
N TYR A 183 2.42 -11.36 -15.18
CA TYR A 183 2.95 -12.10 -14.02
C TYR A 183 2.08 -13.34 -13.79
N ASP A 184 2.58 -14.50 -14.16
CA ASP A 184 1.87 -15.77 -14.05
C ASP A 184 2.28 -16.51 -12.77
N ASN A 185 1.34 -16.70 -11.84
CA ASN A 185 1.61 -17.27 -10.52
C ASN A 185 2.82 -16.64 -9.79
N PRO A 186 2.88 -15.30 -9.66
CA PRO A 186 4.03 -14.63 -9.04
C PRO A 186 4.24 -15.14 -7.61
N LYS A 187 5.50 -15.41 -7.26
CA LYS A 187 5.88 -16.02 -5.97
C LYS A 187 6.15 -15.00 -4.86
N ALA A 188 5.94 -13.72 -5.14
CA ALA A 188 6.07 -12.61 -4.20
C ALA A 188 5.02 -11.53 -4.50
N PRO A 189 4.69 -10.66 -3.53
CA PRO A 189 3.75 -9.56 -3.74
C PRO A 189 4.24 -8.59 -4.82
N VAL A 190 3.30 -8.08 -5.61
CA VAL A 190 3.53 -6.93 -6.50
C VAL A 190 3.20 -5.66 -5.72
N HIS A 191 4.19 -4.81 -5.53
CA HIS A 191 4.04 -3.54 -4.82
C HIS A 191 3.76 -2.43 -5.83
N ILE A 192 2.76 -1.61 -5.52
CA ILE A 192 2.31 -0.52 -6.39
C ILE A 192 2.11 0.74 -5.55
N ILE A 193 2.75 1.83 -5.99
CA ILE A 193 2.51 3.18 -5.53
C ILE A 193 1.57 3.84 -6.52
N THR A 194 0.41 4.30 -6.06
CA THR A 194 -0.58 5.04 -6.86
C THR A 194 -0.92 6.37 -6.15
N GLY A 195 0.12 7.10 -5.74
CA GLY A 195 -0.01 8.33 -4.94
C GLY A 195 -0.10 9.61 -5.76
N GLY A 196 0.06 9.53 -7.08
CA GLY A 196 -0.01 10.67 -8.02
C GLY A 196 -1.42 11.18 -8.31
N ALA A 197 -2.33 11.28 -7.33
CA ALA A 197 -3.74 11.60 -7.59
C ALA A 197 -4.06 13.10 -7.70
N GLY A 198 -3.10 14.01 -7.46
CA GLY A 198 -3.31 15.46 -7.61
C GLY A 198 -3.43 16.27 -6.33
N GLN A 199 -2.70 15.90 -5.27
CA GLN A 199 -2.61 16.73 -4.07
C GLN A 199 -1.88 18.07 -4.34
N SER A 200 -1.95 19.02 -3.41
CA SER A 200 -1.52 20.42 -3.64
C SER A 200 -0.03 20.73 -3.49
N GLU A 201 0.76 19.82 -2.92
CA GLU A 201 2.23 19.91 -2.81
C GLU A 201 2.95 19.50 -4.11
N GLY A 202 2.24 18.92 -5.07
CA GLY A 202 2.74 18.56 -6.40
C GLY A 202 3.30 17.13 -6.50
N MET A 203 3.75 16.79 -7.71
CA MET A 203 4.40 15.51 -8.02
C MET A 203 5.79 15.40 -7.37
N SER A 204 6.17 14.19 -6.97
CA SER A 204 7.52 13.92 -6.48
C SER A 204 8.57 14.13 -7.59
N VAL A 205 9.72 14.69 -7.22
CA VAL A 205 10.85 14.84 -8.14
C VAL A 205 11.53 13.47 -8.36
N PRO A 206 11.80 13.06 -9.61
CA PRO A 206 12.46 11.78 -9.87
C PRO A 206 13.84 11.68 -9.18
N PRO A 207 14.17 10.55 -8.54
CA PRO A 207 15.51 10.31 -8.01
C PRO A 207 16.52 10.09 -9.15
N THR A 208 17.81 10.25 -8.86
CA THR A 208 18.92 10.03 -9.82
C THR A 208 19.39 8.58 -9.89
N HIS A 209 18.72 7.67 -9.19
CA HIS A 209 19.04 6.25 -9.12
C HIS A 209 17.79 5.41 -9.42
N ASN A 210 17.98 4.10 -9.52
CA ASN A 210 16.92 3.13 -9.73
C ASN A 210 17.13 1.91 -8.82
N ALA A 211 16.12 1.05 -8.72
CA ALA A 211 16.21 -0.25 -8.07
C ALA A 211 15.99 -1.38 -9.08
N SER A 212 16.63 -2.54 -8.87
CA SER A 212 16.54 -3.70 -9.77
C SER A 212 15.13 -4.28 -9.86
N TRP A 213 14.32 -4.10 -8.82
CA TRP A 213 12.94 -4.54 -8.76
C TRP A 213 11.92 -3.55 -9.34
N ASN A 214 12.33 -2.35 -9.75
CA ASN A 214 11.42 -1.37 -10.35
C ASN A 214 11.05 -1.75 -11.80
N ALA A 215 9.76 -1.89 -12.09
CA ALA A 215 9.28 -2.24 -13.43
C ALA A 215 8.91 -0.98 -14.25
N VAL A 216 8.13 -0.08 -13.66
CA VAL A 216 7.63 1.14 -14.31
C VAL A 216 7.47 2.24 -13.26
N ASN A 217 7.79 3.48 -13.62
CA ASN A 217 7.39 4.66 -12.84
C ASN A 217 6.91 5.78 -13.75
N ASP A 218 6.02 6.63 -13.21
CA ASP A 218 5.62 7.88 -13.84
C ASP A 218 5.54 9.00 -12.81
N TYR A 219 6.48 9.93 -12.92
CA TYR A 219 6.60 11.14 -12.09
C TYR A 219 5.96 12.37 -12.73
N LYS A 220 5.32 12.24 -13.91
CA LYS A 220 4.89 13.38 -14.71
C LYS A 220 3.38 13.61 -14.69
N HIS A 221 2.59 12.54 -14.66
CA HIS A 221 1.15 12.66 -14.81
C HIS A 221 0.44 12.35 -13.50
N TYR A 222 -0.53 13.21 -13.17
CA TYR A 222 -1.54 12.83 -12.21
C TYR A 222 -2.43 11.76 -12.81
N GLY A 223 -2.82 10.77 -12.02
CA GLY A 223 -3.55 9.61 -12.50
C GLY A 223 -4.27 8.84 -11.42
N TYR A 224 -5.04 7.87 -11.86
CA TYR A 224 -5.75 6.92 -11.02
C TYR A 224 -5.65 5.52 -11.62
N THR A 225 -5.95 4.52 -10.81
CA THR A 225 -5.89 3.13 -11.23
C THR A 225 -7.29 2.57 -11.50
N ILE A 226 -7.38 1.71 -12.53
CA ILE A 226 -8.52 0.81 -12.73
C ILE A 226 -8.06 -0.65 -12.52
N LEU A 227 -8.79 -1.38 -11.68
CA LEU A 227 -8.59 -2.79 -11.36
C LEU A 227 -9.79 -3.61 -11.85
N HIS A 228 -9.56 -4.57 -12.74
CA HIS A 228 -10.54 -5.59 -13.11
C HIS A 228 -10.02 -6.96 -12.67
N ALA A 229 -10.81 -7.72 -11.93
CA ALA A 229 -10.38 -9.06 -11.50
C ALA A 229 -11.53 -10.07 -11.59
N ASN A 230 -11.17 -11.28 -11.99
CA ASN A 230 -11.94 -12.49 -11.76
C ASN A 230 -11.09 -13.44 -10.88
N ARG A 231 -11.46 -14.72 -10.78
CA ARG A 231 -10.75 -15.68 -9.90
C ARG A 231 -9.34 -16.06 -10.37
N THR A 232 -9.05 -15.96 -11.67
CA THR A 232 -7.80 -16.42 -12.28
C THR A 232 -7.00 -15.30 -12.95
N THR A 233 -7.58 -14.12 -13.11
CA THR A 233 -6.97 -12.99 -13.81
C THR A 233 -7.26 -11.69 -13.10
N LEU A 234 -6.21 -10.90 -12.93
CA LEU A 234 -6.23 -9.53 -12.44
C LEU A 234 -5.59 -8.64 -13.50
N LEU A 235 -6.34 -7.65 -13.98
CA LEU A 235 -5.87 -6.64 -14.92
C LEU A 235 -5.79 -5.29 -14.21
N TRP A 236 -4.64 -4.65 -14.32
CA TRP A 236 -4.37 -3.35 -13.72
C TRP A 236 -4.05 -2.33 -14.81
N LYS A 237 -4.58 -1.13 -14.68
CA LYS A 237 -4.27 0.02 -15.54
C LYS A 237 -4.02 1.26 -14.70
N TYR A 238 -2.94 1.98 -14.98
CA TYR A 238 -2.75 3.36 -14.52
C TYR A 238 -3.17 4.31 -15.64
N VAL A 239 -4.05 5.25 -15.31
CA VAL A 239 -4.73 6.12 -16.27
C VAL A 239 -4.44 7.58 -15.92
N SER A 240 -4.01 8.34 -16.92
CA SER A 240 -3.83 9.79 -16.82
C SER A 240 -5.16 10.48 -16.48
N SER A 241 -5.16 11.34 -15.47
CA SER A 241 -6.32 12.15 -15.09
C SER A 241 -6.60 13.29 -16.08
N ALA A 242 -5.60 13.67 -16.89
CA ALA A 242 -5.72 14.82 -17.79
C ALA A 242 -6.41 14.45 -19.12
N ASP A 243 -6.08 13.28 -19.68
CA ASP A 243 -6.50 12.88 -21.03
C ASP A 243 -7.00 11.43 -21.12
N HIS A 244 -7.07 10.72 -20.00
CA HIS A 244 -7.51 9.33 -19.90
C HIS A 244 -6.65 8.32 -20.67
N SER A 245 -5.43 8.71 -21.07
CA SER A 245 -4.47 7.78 -21.67
C SER A 245 -4.04 6.71 -20.66
N ILE A 246 -3.83 5.49 -21.15
CA ILE A 246 -3.28 4.40 -20.34
C ILE A 246 -1.76 4.59 -20.30
N LEU A 247 -1.24 4.87 -19.10
CA LEU A 247 0.18 5.13 -18.86
C LEU A 247 0.94 3.87 -18.48
N ASP A 248 0.27 2.91 -17.85
CA ASP A 248 0.79 1.57 -17.57
C ASP A 248 -0.34 0.55 -17.54
N GLN A 249 -0.05 -0.69 -17.96
CA GLN A 249 -0.98 -1.81 -17.91
C GLN A 249 -0.23 -3.13 -17.77
N PHE A 250 -0.72 -4.00 -16.88
CA PHE A 250 -0.22 -5.36 -16.73
C PHE A 250 -1.32 -6.31 -16.25
N ALA A 251 -1.07 -7.61 -16.38
CA ALA A 251 -1.93 -8.67 -15.88
C ALA A 251 -1.21 -9.58 -14.90
N MET A 252 -1.92 -10.02 -13.86
CA MET A 252 -1.51 -11.14 -13.00
C MET A 252 -2.43 -12.32 -13.23
N LEU A 253 -1.86 -13.51 -13.36
CA LEU A 253 -2.58 -14.74 -13.64
C LEU A 253 -2.40 -15.74 -12.48
N LYS A 254 -3.44 -16.52 -12.24
CA LYS A 254 -3.41 -17.74 -11.44
C LYS A 254 -3.79 -18.90 -12.34
N THR A 255 -2.79 -19.41 -13.05
CA THR A 255 -2.94 -20.62 -13.86
C THR A 255 -2.77 -21.83 -12.95
N ASP A 256 -3.49 -22.92 -13.23
CA ASP A 256 -3.25 -24.17 -12.50
C ASP A 256 -1.80 -24.59 -12.77
N GLU A 257 -1.00 -24.78 -11.71
CA GLU A 257 0.26 -25.50 -11.86
C GLU A 257 -0.15 -26.90 -12.35
N GLU A 258 0.18 -27.24 -13.59
CA GLU A 258 0.03 -28.61 -14.08
C GLU A 258 0.61 -29.53 -13.00
N SER A 259 -0.25 -30.35 -12.41
CA SER A 259 0.15 -31.42 -11.53
C SER A 259 1.10 -32.29 -12.35
N SER A 260 2.41 -32.09 -12.16
CA SER A 260 3.40 -33.06 -12.60
C SER A 260 3.03 -34.37 -11.89
N GLU A 261 2.55 -35.32 -12.69
CA GLU A 261 2.16 -36.68 -12.34
C GLU A 261 3.17 -37.38 -11.42
#